data_AF-A0A674NT08-F1
#
_entry.id   AF-A0A674NT08-F1
#
_cell.length_a   1.000
_cell.length_b   1.000
_cell.length_c   1.000
_cell.angle_alpha   90.00
_cell.angle_beta   90.00
_cell.angle_gamma   90.00
#
_symmetry.space_group_name_H-M   'P 1'
#
loop_
_entity.id
_entity.type
_entity.pdbx_description
1 polymer ?
#
loop_
_entity_poly.entity_id
_entity_poly.type
_entity_poly.pdbx_seq_one_letter_code
_entity_poly.pdbx_strand_id
1 'polypeptide(L)'
;NAYYKDYAKKQEEEEEEEVSDSPTEVKMSQIIMPCHCNHRQELCVGQLLKWIDITACLSAERHAMSPCVTASMDDINFEHTIRVGQVVSIKSKVNRAFNSSMEVGIQVSCEDLFSGHHWKVCHAYATFVTQRKETGERVLLKPIVPETQKEQLEYSLAAERRRVRMLHDDIIKDLLTHGCIQQGDSVEFSNAVAAEKTKVESVELVLPPHTNHQVNTFGGQIMAWMVNVATIAASRLCQTHPTLRTIDMFTFRGPSQIGDRLLLKAIVNNAFTDSIEVGVRAEAYQDLGTNRHINSAFMIFEVLDDHGKPCTLPRLQPEPLVSWPNCPNHEKRIKYIISRKQCEVPLSVPWNPRNQVYLSYNNVSTLKTLASRKKWRLSSEKDKVRLYSLEEKTMLSFRVDTEVDVPAHTAFSLLAELCNRPSWDTYYQKCDLIHQVDDDDFLYHVVTPSVHPSSLGFLSLAKSGEGIHQDFILLASKRRPCGSGDSYVIALRSVLLTSHPPTEGCNRGEVLCAGFIIQDTKNNMSLLSYYNQASPEVLPYISSDIAGLSTSFYNIFSSCREYLTEQAVVSEFGPKLCKQRIHFCTIRKG
;
A
#
# COMPACT_ATOMS: atom_id res chain seq x y z
N ASN A 1 6.39 33.69 14.46
CA ASN A 1 6.45 33.44 15.92
C ASN A 1 5.12 33.07 16.56
N ALA A 2 3.99 33.72 16.28
CA ALA A 2 2.69 33.29 16.83
C ALA A 2 2.18 31.95 16.25
N TYR A 3 2.36 31.73 14.94
CA TYR A 3 1.89 30.52 14.25
C TYR A 3 2.59 29.22 14.68
N TYR A 4 3.86 29.30 15.08
CA TYR A 4 4.62 28.15 15.60
C TYR A 4 4.28 27.84 17.06
N LYS A 5 3.89 28.87 17.85
CA LYS A 5 3.43 28.68 19.22
C LYS A 5 2.06 28.01 19.26
N ASP A 6 1.13 28.38 18.37
CA ASP A 6 -0.19 27.73 18.30
C ASP A 6 -0.13 26.26 17.82
N TYR A 7 0.87 25.91 17.01
CA TYR A 7 1.09 24.52 16.59
C TYR A 7 1.70 23.65 17.70
N ALA A 8 2.67 24.19 18.46
CA ALA A 8 3.24 23.52 19.63
C ALA A 8 2.19 23.37 20.74
N LYS A 9 1.37 24.41 20.96
CA LYS A 9 0.31 24.39 21.96
C LYS A 9 -0.82 23.41 21.64
N LYS A 10 -1.15 23.20 20.35
CA LYS A 10 -2.08 22.16 19.92
C LYS A 10 -1.53 20.73 20.07
N GLN A 11 -0.21 20.55 20.05
CA GLN A 11 0.41 19.24 20.36
C GLN A 11 0.51 19.00 21.87
N GLU A 12 0.76 20.05 22.66
CA GLU A 12 0.72 19.98 24.13
C GLU A 12 -0.71 19.75 24.66
N GLU A 13 -1.74 20.36 24.05
CA GLU A 13 -3.15 20.18 24.43
C GLU A 13 -3.72 18.78 24.07
N GLU A 14 -3.06 17.99 23.21
CA GLU A 14 -3.39 16.57 22.97
C GLU A 14 -2.68 15.61 23.96
N GLU A 15 -1.75 16.09 24.79
CA GLU A 15 -0.98 15.26 25.75
C GLU A 15 -1.45 15.35 27.21
N GLU A 16 -2.43 16.20 27.52
CA GLU A 16 -3.07 16.28 28.85
C GLU A 16 -4.42 15.53 28.91
N GLU A 17 -4.45 14.27 28.46
CA GLU A 17 -5.52 13.33 28.85
C GLU A 17 -5.00 12.42 29.98
N GLU A 18 -5.80 12.28 31.04
CA GLU A 18 -5.50 11.58 32.29
C GLU A 18 -4.65 10.32 32.10
N VAL A 19 -3.50 10.28 32.78
CA VAL A 19 -2.58 9.14 32.82
C VAL A 19 -3.24 7.97 33.56
N SER A 20 -4.12 7.25 32.87
CA SER A 20 -4.40 5.85 33.17
C SER A 20 -3.18 5.07 32.71
N ASP A 21 -2.25 4.77 33.63
CA ASP A 21 -1.06 3.97 33.37
C ASP A 21 -1.54 2.56 32.99
N SER A 22 -1.71 2.32 31.68
CA SER A 22 -2.30 1.07 31.22
C SER A 22 -1.40 -0.10 31.65
N PRO A 23 -1.96 -1.21 32.15
CA PRO A 23 -1.17 -2.23 32.84
C PRO A 23 -0.13 -2.95 31.95
N THR A 24 -0.22 -2.76 30.63
CA THR A 24 0.68 -3.34 29.63
C THR A 24 1.71 -2.34 29.09
N GLU A 25 1.64 -1.08 29.52
CA GLU A 25 2.56 -0.04 29.07
C GLU A 25 3.96 -0.24 29.65
N VAL A 26 4.96 -0.12 28.79
CA VAL A 26 6.37 -0.15 29.16
C VAL A 26 7.02 1.09 28.57
N LYS A 27 7.85 1.75 29.37
CA LYS A 27 8.65 2.90 28.96
C LYS A 27 10.12 2.58 29.15
N MET A 28 10.92 2.80 28.12
CA MET A 28 12.38 2.74 28.16
C MET A 28 12.94 4.09 27.74
N SER A 29 13.84 4.65 28.54
CA SER A 29 14.59 5.86 28.18
C SER A 29 16.08 5.54 28.18
N GLN A 30 16.78 5.96 27.12
CA GLN A 30 18.22 5.72 26.96
C GLN A 30 18.90 6.98 26.47
N ILE A 31 19.98 7.38 27.14
CA ILE A 31 20.87 8.42 26.62
C ILE A 31 21.75 7.83 25.52
N ILE A 32 21.87 8.56 24.40
CA ILE A 32 22.68 8.10 23.28
C ILE A 32 24.15 8.37 23.58
N MET A 33 24.88 7.30 23.87
CA MET A 33 26.32 7.31 24.09
C MET A 33 27.08 7.08 22.78
N PRO A 34 28.37 7.48 22.70
CA PRO A 34 29.21 7.24 21.53
C PRO A 34 29.26 5.77 21.08
N CYS A 35 29.20 4.81 22.00
CA CYS A 35 29.18 3.38 21.69
C CYS A 35 27.90 2.91 20.98
N HIS A 36 26.83 3.71 21.00
CA HIS A 36 25.58 3.43 20.30
C HIS A 36 25.57 3.97 18.87
N CYS A 37 26.56 4.77 18.48
CA CYS A 37 26.54 5.56 17.26
C CYS A 37 27.48 5.05 16.18
N ASN A 38 27.20 5.48 14.97
CA ASN A 38 28.10 5.37 13.83
C ASN A 38 29.20 6.45 13.92
N HIS A 39 30.13 6.44 12.98
CA HIS A 39 31.23 7.40 12.92
C HIS A 39 30.78 8.87 12.72
N ARG A 40 29.55 9.12 12.25
CA ARG A 40 28.93 10.46 12.16
C ARG A 40 28.27 10.91 13.47
N GLN A 41 28.45 10.16 14.55
CA GLN A 41 27.80 10.40 15.85
C GLN A 41 26.26 10.32 15.78
N GLU A 42 25.73 9.54 14.83
CA GLU A 42 24.30 9.25 14.72
C GLU A 42 24.02 7.83 15.25
N LEU A 43 22.91 7.65 15.94
CA LEU A 43 22.47 6.37 16.50
C LEU A 43 22.41 5.30 15.41
N CYS A 44 23.09 4.19 15.64
CA CYS A 44 22.97 3.01 14.79
C CYS A 44 21.53 2.48 14.86
N VAL A 45 20.83 2.47 13.72
CA VAL A 45 19.42 2.02 13.67
C VAL A 45 19.25 0.58 14.17
N GLY A 46 20.24 -0.29 13.96
CA GLY A 46 20.24 -1.63 14.54
C GLY A 46 20.14 -1.63 16.07
N GLN A 47 20.82 -0.70 16.75
CA GLN A 47 20.72 -0.54 18.21
C GLN A 47 19.34 -0.05 18.62
N LEU A 48 18.74 0.87 17.86
CA LEU A 48 17.38 1.34 18.09
C LEU A 48 16.36 0.20 17.94
N LEU A 49 16.46 -0.62 16.90
CA LEU A 49 15.59 -1.79 16.69
C LEU A 49 15.70 -2.81 17.82
N LYS A 50 16.90 -2.99 18.37
CA LYS A 50 17.11 -3.83 19.54
C LYS A 50 16.35 -3.32 20.76
N TRP A 51 16.41 -2.02 21.04
CA TRP A 51 15.65 -1.43 22.15
C TRP A 51 14.14 -1.44 21.92
N ILE A 52 13.70 -1.19 20.67
CA ILE A 52 12.30 -1.28 20.26
C ILE A 52 11.75 -2.69 20.57
N ASP A 53 12.44 -3.73 20.12
CA ASP A 53 12.02 -5.12 20.30
C ASP A 53 12.01 -5.54 21.77
N ILE A 54 13.03 -5.16 22.55
CA ILE A 54 13.08 -5.46 23.99
C ILE A 54 11.92 -4.80 24.73
N THR A 55 11.65 -3.52 24.46
CA THR A 55 10.58 -2.76 25.12
C THR A 55 9.22 -3.37 24.79
N ALA A 56 8.99 -3.66 23.50
CA ALA A 56 7.75 -4.28 23.04
C ALA A 56 7.56 -5.71 23.57
N CYS A 57 8.64 -6.50 23.63
CA CYS A 57 8.62 -7.83 24.21
C CYS A 57 8.23 -7.80 25.69
N LEU A 58 8.77 -6.85 26.46
CA LEU A 58 8.37 -6.66 27.87
C LEU A 58 6.88 -6.31 28.02
N SER A 59 6.32 -5.49 27.14
CA SER A 59 4.87 -5.20 27.13
C SER A 59 4.07 -6.47 26.85
N ALA A 60 4.52 -7.28 25.89
CA ALA A 60 3.87 -8.54 25.53
C ALA A 60 3.95 -9.57 26.68
N GLU A 61 5.11 -9.73 27.30
CA GLU A 61 5.32 -10.66 28.42
C GLU A 61 4.52 -10.25 29.66
N ARG A 62 4.42 -8.94 29.96
CA ARG A 62 3.55 -8.43 31.03
C ARG A 62 2.09 -8.79 30.82
N HIS A 63 1.61 -8.74 29.57
CA HIS A 63 0.24 -9.09 29.25
C HIS A 63 0.01 -10.61 29.24
N ALA A 64 0.95 -11.38 28.66
CA ALA A 64 0.85 -12.83 28.55
C ALA A 64 1.09 -13.56 29.88
N MET A 65 1.82 -12.94 30.82
CA MET A 65 2.40 -13.62 31.99
C MET A 65 3.20 -14.87 31.60
N SER A 66 3.80 -14.83 30.41
CA SER A 66 4.53 -15.93 29.79
C SER A 66 5.54 -15.33 28.82
N PRO A 67 6.70 -15.97 28.64
CA PRO A 67 7.68 -15.50 27.68
C PRO A 67 7.17 -15.49 26.24
N CYS A 68 7.58 -14.45 25.52
CA CYS A 68 7.12 -14.14 24.18
C CYS A 68 8.29 -14.06 23.20
N VAL A 69 8.00 -14.31 21.93
CA VAL A 69 8.95 -14.13 20.83
C VAL A 69 8.33 -13.28 19.72
N THR A 70 9.18 -12.52 19.05
CA THR A 70 8.81 -11.65 17.93
C THR A 70 8.45 -12.50 16.72
N ALA A 71 7.20 -12.40 16.24
CA ALA A 71 6.71 -13.15 15.10
C ALA A 71 6.80 -12.33 13.80
N SER A 72 6.47 -11.04 13.87
CA SER A 72 6.58 -10.15 12.72
C SER A 72 6.76 -8.70 13.18
N MET A 73 7.28 -7.90 12.27
CA MET A 73 7.42 -6.46 12.43
C MET A 73 6.80 -5.79 11.21
N ASP A 74 5.95 -4.79 11.42
CA ASP A 74 5.33 -4.01 10.34
C ASP A 74 6.34 -3.03 9.71
N ASP A 75 5.90 -2.33 8.66
CA ASP A 75 6.69 -1.28 8.04
C ASP A 75 7.12 -0.23 9.08
N ILE A 76 8.42 0.05 9.15
CA ILE A 76 8.99 1.09 10.02
C ILE A 76 9.55 2.20 9.14
N ASN A 77 9.16 3.44 9.40
CA ASN A 77 9.72 4.63 8.74
C ASN A 77 10.37 5.53 9.79
N PHE A 78 11.67 5.78 9.62
CA PHE A 78 12.47 6.63 10.52
C PHE A 78 12.42 8.07 10.03
N GLU A 79 11.74 8.95 10.75
CA GLU A 79 11.53 10.32 10.31
C GLU A 79 12.76 11.21 10.49
N HIS A 80 13.49 11.01 11.58
CA HIS A 80 14.62 11.81 11.99
C HIS A 80 15.76 10.93 12.49
N THR A 81 17.01 11.37 12.26
CA THR A 81 18.19 10.74 12.87
C THR A 81 18.36 11.23 14.30
N ILE A 82 18.88 10.36 15.17
CA ILE A 82 19.18 10.67 16.58
C ILE A 82 20.69 10.78 16.73
N ARG A 83 21.18 11.75 17.51
CA ARG A 83 22.62 12.01 17.71
C ARG A 83 23.08 11.71 19.13
N VAL A 84 24.40 11.56 19.30
CA VAL A 84 25.04 11.46 20.62
C VAL A 84 24.60 12.60 21.54
N GLY A 85 24.32 12.27 22.80
CA GLY A 85 23.91 13.22 23.84
C GLY A 85 22.40 13.46 23.93
N GLN A 86 21.63 13.05 22.92
CA GLN A 86 20.16 13.08 22.97
C GLN A 86 19.62 11.88 23.76
N VAL A 87 18.36 11.97 24.21
CA VAL A 87 17.67 10.91 24.95
C VAL A 87 16.57 10.32 24.08
N VAL A 88 16.62 9.02 23.81
CA VAL A 88 15.53 8.31 23.17
C VAL A 88 14.55 7.80 24.22
N SER A 89 13.25 8.03 24.01
CA SER A 89 12.16 7.52 24.82
C SER A 89 11.28 6.62 23.96
N ILE A 90 11.21 5.34 24.35
CA ILE A 90 10.43 4.30 23.68
C ILE A 90 9.28 3.93 24.60
N LYS A 91 8.06 4.12 24.12
CA LYS A 91 6.84 3.68 24.80
C LYS A 91 6.23 2.54 23.99
N SER A 92 5.88 1.44 24.66
CA SER A 92 5.18 0.33 24.04
C SER A 92 3.97 -0.09 24.86
N LYS A 93 2.91 -0.50 24.16
CA LYS A 93 1.64 -0.94 24.76
C LYS A 93 1.01 -2.02 23.91
N VAL A 94 0.34 -2.98 24.55
CA VAL A 94 -0.40 -4.00 23.80
C VAL A 94 -1.72 -3.40 23.33
N ASN A 95 -1.89 -3.26 22.01
CA ASN A 95 -3.11 -2.69 21.42
C ASN A 95 -4.25 -3.72 21.40
N ARG A 96 -3.90 -4.97 21.09
CA ARG A 96 -4.88 -6.06 21.00
C ARG A 96 -4.23 -7.41 21.22
N ALA A 97 -4.82 -8.21 22.10
CA ALA A 97 -4.57 -9.63 22.21
C ALA A 97 -5.58 -10.43 21.38
N PHE A 98 -5.07 -11.41 20.63
CA PHE A 98 -5.87 -12.39 19.90
C PHE A 98 -5.83 -13.72 20.67
N ASN A 99 -5.83 -14.87 19.97
CA ASN A 99 -5.82 -16.17 20.64
C ASN A 99 -4.45 -16.50 21.24
N SER A 100 -3.42 -16.58 20.40
CA SER A 100 -2.04 -16.93 20.79
C SER A 100 -1.01 -15.89 20.33
N SER A 101 -1.48 -14.77 19.77
CA SER A 101 -0.67 -13.66 19.30
C SER A 101 -1.25 -12.36 19.81
N MET A 102 -0.41 -11.33 19.89
CA MET A 102 -0.83 -9.98 20.25
C MET A 102 -0.09 -8.96 19.42
N GLU A 103 -0.75 -7.84 19.15
CA GLU A 103 -0.15 -6.66 18.54
C GLU A 103 0.31 -5.69 19.63
N VAL A 104 1.55 -5.24 19.52
CA VAL A 104 2.15 -4.22 20.38
C VAL A 104 2.41 -2.97 19.54
N GLY A 105 1.81 -1.86 19.93
CA GLY A 105 2.09 -0.53 19.39
C GLY A 105 3.33 0.06 20.07
N ILE A 106 4.18 0.70 19.28
CA ILE A 106 5.46 1.24 19.72
C ILE A 106 5.58 2.66 19.20
N GLN A 107 5.87 3.60 20.10
CA GLN A 107 6.15 4.98 19.78
C GLN A 107 7.57 5.31 20.24
N VAL A 108 8.39 5.78 19.31
CA VAL A 108 9.75 6.25 19.59
C VAL A 108 9.78 7.76 19.45
N SER A 109 10.26 8.42 20.51
CA SER A 109 10.49 9.86 20.53
C SER A 109 11.90 10.16 20.99
N CYS A 110 12.37 11.35 20.67
CA CYS A 110 13.68 11.83 21.04
C CYS A 110 13.55 13.19 21.71
N GLU A 111 14.38 13.41 22.73
CA GLU A 111 14.47 14.64 23.48
C GLU A 111 15.93 15.12 23.50
N ASP A 112 16.13 16.42 23.27
CA ASP A 112 17.39 17.09 23.56
C ASP A 112 17.28 17.87 24.87
N LEU A 113 17.94 17.35 25.91
CA LEU A 113 17.87 17.86 27.28
C LEU A 113 18.34 19.31 27.42
N PHE A 114 19.18 19.81 26.51
CA PHE A 114 19.72 21.17 26.61
C PHE A 114 18.85 22.21 25.90
N SER A 115 18.18 21.81 24.81
CA SER A 115 17.26 22.69 24.09
C SER A 115 15.81 22.55 24.56
N GLY A 116 15.49 21.48 25.29
CA GLY A 116 14.13 21.11 25.68
C GLY A 116 13.28 20.67 24.48
N HIS A 117 13.89 20.44 23.32
CA HIS A 117 13.17 20.08 22.11
C HIS A 117 12.83 18.58 22.11
N HIS A 118 11.57 18.25 21.83
CA HIS A 118 11.06 16.90 21.73
C HIS A 118 10.43 16.66 20.37
N TRP A 119 10.68 15.51 19.76
CA TRP A 119 10.07 15.13 18.49
C TRP A 119 9.87 13.61 18.39
N LYS A 120 8.93 13.21 17.52
CA LYS A 120 8.66 11.81 17.21
C LYS A 120 9.67 11.31 16.18
N VAL A 121 10.20 10.12 16.37
CA VAL A 121 11.21 9.50 15.49
C VAL A 121 10.56 8.46 14.59
N CYS A 122 9.78 7.55 15.16
CA CYS A 122 9.02 6.58 14.40
C CYS A 122 7.86 6.01 15.23
N HIS A 123 6.86 5.49 14.52
CA HIS A 123 5.86 4.58 15.06
C HIS A 123 6.05 3.22 14.42
N ALA A 124 5.84 2.17 15.20
CA ALA A 124 5.98 0.81 14.72
C ALA A 124 4.96 -0.11 15.39
N TYR A 125 4.65 -1.21 14.71
CA TYR A 125 3.78 -2.26 15.24
C TYR A 125 4.50 -3.59 15.13
N ALA A 126 4.50 -4.34 16.22
CA ALA A 126 5.12 -5.64 16.31
C ALA A 126 4.07 -6.69 16.69
N THR A 127 4.18 -7.88 16.10
CA THR A 127 3.37 -9.03 16.53
C THR A 127 4.22 -9.97 17.36
N PHE A 128 3.76 -10.25 18.58
CA PHE A 128 4.38 -11.21 19.48
C PHE A 128 3.52 -12.45 19.62
N VAL A 129 4.17 -13.60 19.80
CA VAL A 129 3.51 -14.88 20.08
C VAL A 129 4.05 -15.47 21.36
N THR A 130 3.15 -16.07 22.15
CA THR A 130 3.54 -16.86 23.32
C THR A 130 4.09 -18.20 22.87
N GLN A 131 5.13 -18.67 23.54
CA GLN A 131 5.57 -20.04 23.36
C GLN A 131 4.53 -21.03 23.90
N ARG A 132 4.55 -22.26 23.36
CA ARG A 132 3.72 -23.34 23.90
C ARG A 132 4.21 -23.71 25.29
N LYS A 133 3.29 -24.14 26.15
CA LYS A 133 3.63 -24.74 27.45
C LYS A 133 4.48 -25.99 27.24
N GLU A 134 5.19 -26.44 28.27
CA GLU A 134 5.92 -27.73 28.25
C GLU A 134 5.03 -28.91 27.86
N THR A 135 3.72 -28.82 28.13
CA THR A 135 2.69 -29.79 27.73
C THR A 135 2.31 -29.74 26.24
N GLY A 136 2.87 -28.81 25.45
CA GLY A 136 2.58 -28.61 24.02
C GLY A 136 1.34 -27.76 23.74
N GLU A 137 0.58 -27.36 24.75
CA GLU A 137 -0.62 -26.53 24.61
C GLU A 137 -0.28 -25.06 24.28
N ARG A 138 -1.13 -24.42 23.46
CA ARG A 138 -1.02 -22.98 23.19
C ARG A 138 -1.52 -22.19 24.40
N VAL A 139 -0.79 -21.16 24.79
CA VAL A 139 -1.27 -20.22 25.82
C VAL A 139 -2.39 -19.37 25.22
N LEU A 140 -3.55 -19.37 25.87
CA LEU A 140 -4.67 -18.52 25.50
C LEU A 140 -4.51 -17.16 26.18
N LEU A 141 -4.40 -16.11 25.39
CA LEU A 141 -4.23 -14.75 25.89
C LEU A 141 -5.56 -14.18 26.39
N LYS A 142 -5.50 -13.37 27.44
CA LYS A 142 -6.68 -12.64 27.95
C LYS A 142 -7.00 -11.49 26.98
N PRO A 143 -8.24 -11.35 26.48
CA PRO A 143 -8.58 -10.20 25.65
C PRO A 143 -8.34 -8.88 26.37
N ILE A 144 -7.81 -7.89 25.66
CA ILE A 144 -7.69 -6.51 26.16
C ILE A 144 -9.04 -5.83 25.98
N VAL A 145 -9.52 -5.18 27.04
CA VAL A 145 -10.72 -4.34 27.02
C VAL A 145 -10.26 -2.90 26.85
N PRO A 146 -10.51 -2.26 25.70
CA PRO A 146 -10.18 -0.85 25.51
C PRO A 146 -11.16 0.04 26.30
N GLU A 147 -10.63 0.96 27.09
CA GLU A 147 -11.40 1.89 27.94
C GLU A 147 -11.62 3.23 27.23
N THR A 148 -10.58 3.78 26.61
CA THR A 148 -10.63 5.11 25.96
C THR A 148 -11.04 5.02 24.49
N GLN A 149 -11.52 6.13 23.92
CA GLN A 149 -11.87 6.20 22.49
C GLN A 149 -10.66 5.88 21.60
N LYS A 150 -9.47 6.37 21.99
CA LYS A 150 -8.20 6.07 21.31
C LYS A 150 -7.88 4.58 21.35
N GLU A 151 -8.03 3.93 22.50
CA GLU A 151 -7.80 2.49 22.63
C GLU A 151 -8.81 1.68 21.82
N GLN A 152 -10.08 2.10 21.76
CA GLN A 152 -11.09 1.43 20.94
C GLN A 152 -10.75 1.50 19.45
N LEU A 153 -10.29 2.67 19.00
CA LEU A 153 -9.78 2.87 17.64
C LEU A 153 -8.57 1.98 17.38
N GLU A 154 -7.54 2.02 18.23
CA GLU A 154 -6.33 1.19 18.11
C GLU A 154 -6.64 -0.30 18.08
N TYR A 155 -7.59 -0.75 18.91
CA TYR A 155 -8.07 -2.13 18.96
C TYR A 155 -8.76 -2.57 17.65
N SER A 156 -9.58 -1.70 17.05
CA SER A 156 -10.22 -1.97 15.75
C SER A 156 -9.21 -2.01 14.62
N LEU A 157 -8.31 -1.04 14.55
CA LEU A 157 -7.25 -0.95 13.53
C LEU A 157 -6.28 -2.13 13.62
N ALA A 158 -6.04 -2.68 14.81
CA ALA A 158 -5.20 -3.87 15.00
C ALA A 158 -5.74 -5.11 14.24
N ALA A 159 -7.06 -5.24 14.08
CA ALA A 159 -7.62 -6.32 13.26
C ALA A 159 -7.33 -6.12 11.76
N GLU A 160 -7.48 -4.90 11.26
CA GLU A 160 -7.17 -4.60 9.85
C GLU A 160 -5.69 -4.73 9.55
N ARG A 161 -4.80 -4.24 10.43
CA ARG A 161 -3.35 -4.46 10.29
C ARG A 161 -3.01 -5.95 10.27
N ARG A 162 -3.63 -6.75 11.14
CA ARG A 162 -3.46 -8.20 11.11
C ARG A 162 -3.91 -8.82 9.78
N ARG A 163 -5.03 -8.37 9.21
CA ARG A 163 -5.50 -8.83 7.90
C ARG A 163 -4.45 -8.56 6.82
N VAL A 164 -3.85 -7.36 6.82
CA VAL A 164 -2.78 -6.99 5.89
C VAL A 164 -1.54 -7.87 6.06
N ARG A 165 -1.11 -8.16 7.31
CA ARG A 165 0.02 -9.08 7.59
C ARG A 165 -0.19 -10.46 6.98
N MET A 166 -1.39 -11.02 7.15
CA MET A 166 -1.71 -12.37 6.65
C MET A 166 -1.72 -12.43 5.12
N LEU A 167 -2.19 -11.37 4.47
CA LEU A 167 -2.27 -11.30 3.01
C LEU A 167 -0.95 -10.90 2.36
N HIS A 168 0.02 -10.38 3.11
CA HIS A 168 1.24 -9.80 2.54
C HIS A 168 2.08 -10.78 1.72
N ASP A 169 2.32 -11.98 2.24
CA ASP A 169 3.08 -13.00 1.54
C ASP A 169 2.39 -13.42 0.23
N ASP A 170 1.07 -13.50 0.26
CA ASP A 170 0.27 -13.90 -0.90
C ASP A 170 0.21 -12.78 -1.93
N ILE A 171 0.02 -11.53 -1.51
CA ILE A 171 0.09 -10.33 -2.36
C ILE A 171 1.46 -10.27 -3.05
N ILE A 172 2.56 -10.49 -2.32
CA ILE A 172 3.90 -10.46 -2.92
C ILE A 172 4.08 -11.60 -3.92
N LYS A 173 3.69 -12.83 -3.57
CA LYS A 173 3.80 -13.97 -4.49
C LYS A 173 2.99 -13.73 -5.76
N ASP A 174 1.76 -13.24 -5.64
CA ASP A 174 0.86 -12.93 -6.74
C ASP A 174 1.46 -11.90 -7.70
N LEU A 175 1.98 -10.79 -7.14
CA LEU A 175 2.68 -9.76 -7.91
C LEU A 175 3.91 -10.31 -8.65
N LEU A 176 4.61 -11.28 -8.05
CA LEU A 176 5.79 -11.91 -8.67
C LEU A 176 5.40 -12.92 -9.77
N THR A 177 4.28 -13.64 -9.62
CA THR A 177 3.79 -14.59 -10.64
C THR A 177 3.20 -13.91 -11.86
N HIS A 178 2.58 -12.74 -11.72
CA HIS A 178 2.00 -11.99 -12.84
C HIS A 178 2.98 -11.04 -13.55
N GLY A 179 4.19 -10.84 -12.99
CA GLY A 179 5.27 -10.09 -13.62
C GLY A 179 6.01 -10.90 -14.70
N CYS A 180 5.52 -10.88 -15.95
CA CYS A 180 6.12 -11.64 -17.04
C CYS A 180 7.61 -11.33 -17.26
N ILE A 181 8.36 -12.36 -17.66
CA ILE A 181 9.78 -12.33 -18.05
C ILE A 181 9.91 -11.70 -19.42
N GLN A 182 10.28 -10.41 -19.45
CA GLN A 182 10.93 -9.82 -20.61
C GLN A 182 12.42 -9.69 -20.30
N GLN A 183 13.23 -10.50 -20.99
CA GLN A 183 14.62 -10.16 -21.29
C GLN A 183 14.57 -8.85 -22.10
N GLY A 184 14.76 -7.72 -21.43
CA GLY A 184 15.01 -6.46 -22.12
C GLY A 184 16.43 -6.49 -22.65
N ASP A 185 16.59 -6.14 -23.92
CA ASP A 185 17.89 -6.01 -24.59
C ASP A 185 18.90 -5.26 -23.72
N SER A 186 20.07 -5.87 -23.57
CA SER A 186 21.21 -5.33 -22.85
C SER A 186 21.72 -4.07 -23.54
N VAL A 187 21.13 -2.93 -23.19
CA VAL A 187 21.74 -1.62 -23.47
C VAL A 187 22.86 -1.44 -22.44
N GLU A 188 24.11 -1.67 -22.87
CA GLU A 188 25.30 -1.38 -22.08
C GLU A 188 25.33 0.12 -21.75
N PHE A 189 24.92 0.48 -20.54
CA PHE A 189 25.18 1.82 -20.00
C PHE A 189 26.61 1.85 -19.45
N SER A 190 27.44 2.75 -19.97
CA SER A 190 28.89 2.81 -19.67
C SER A 190 29.26 3.03 -18.19
N ASN A 191 28.30 3.32 -17.31
CA ASN A 191 28.50 3.60 -15.88
C ASN A 191 27.63 2.72 -14.95
N ALA A 192 27.08 1.59 -15.43
CA ALA A 192 26.27 0.71 -14.58
C ALA A 192 27.15 -0.17 -13.65
N VAL A 193 26.75 -0.31 -12.39
CA VAL A 193 27.46 -1.14 -11.39
C VAL A 193 26.75 -2.49 -11.28
N ALA A 194 27.51 -3.59 -11.39
CA ALA A 194 26.99 -4.94 -11.20
C ALA A 194 26.57 -5.17 -9.74
N ALA A 195 25.39 -5.77 -9.53
CA ALA A 195 24.83 -6.05 -8.21
C ALA A 195 25.77 -6.89 -7.32
N GLU A 196 26.50 -7.86 -7.90
CA GLU A 196 27.45 -8.72 -7.18
C GLU A 196 28.50 -7.95 -6.38
N LYS A 197 28.97 -6.81 -6.89
CA LYS A 197 29.97 -5.97 -6.19
C LYS A 197 29.45 -5.44 -4.87
N THR A 198 28.13 -5.35 -4.71
CA THR A 198 27.46 -4.90 -3.49
C THR A 198 27.19 -6.03 -2.50
N LYS A 199 27.38 -7.30 -2.89
CA LYS A 199 27.03 -8.47 -2.08
C LYS A 199 27.89 -8.58 -0.81
N VAL A 200 27.25 -8.66 0.34
CA VAL A 200 27.91 -8.82 1.65
C VAL A 200 27.41 -10.10 2.30
N GLU A 201 28.33 -10.88 2.85
CA GLU A 201 28.01 -12.01 3.70
C GLU A 201 28.69 -11.81 5.06
N SER A 202 27.94 -12.00 6.15
CA SER A 202 28.47 -12.01 7.51
C SER A 202 27.95 -13.24 8.25
N VAL A 203 28.72 -13.75 9.20
CA VAL A 203 28.32 -14.86 10.05
C VAL A 203 28.44 -14.42 11.50
N GLU A 204 27.33 -14.47 12.22
CA GLU A 204 27.25 -14.10 13.63
C GLU A 204 26.95 -15.34 14.48
N LEU A 205 27.72 -15.55 15.54
CA LEU A 205 27.44 -16.62 16.50
C LEU A 205 26.43 -16.13 17.54
N VAL A 206 25.36 -16.89 17.75
CA VAL A 206 24.38 -16.59 18.80
C VAL A 206 24.97 -16.99 20.15
N LEU A 207 25.20 -15.98 20.99
CA LEU A 207 25.75 -16.10 22.33
C LEU A 207 24.66 -15.84 23.38
N PRO A 208 24.87 -16.21 24.65
CA PRO A 208 23.91 -15.96 25.73
C PRO A 208 23.34 -14.53 25.82
N PRO A 209 24.10 -13.42 25.64
CA PRO A 209 23.52 -12.07 25.68
C PRO A 209 22.61 -11.74 24.49
N HIS A 210 22.59 -12.57 23.45
CA HIS A 210 21.75 -12.40 22.26
C HIS A 210 20.37 -13.06 22.42
N THR A 211 20.19 -13.82 23.51
CA THR A 211 19.00 -14.64 23.72
C THR A 211 18.24 -14.22 24.97
N ASN A 212 16.93 -14.47 24.95
CA ASN A 212 16.10 -14.35 26.13
C ASN A 212 16.45 -15.43 27.17
N HIS A 213 15.85 -15.34 28.35
CA HIS A 213 16.04 -16.29 29.45
C HIS A 213 15.61 -17.74 29.09
N GLN A 214 14.98 -17.94 27.93
CA GLN A 214 14.60 -19.23 27.37
C GLN A 214 15.47 -19.64 26.17
N VAL A 215 16.68 -19.09 26.04
CA VAL A 215 17.67 -19.54 25.03
C VAL A 215 17.27 -19.20 23.59
N ASN A 216 16.18 -18.45 23.35
CA ASN A 216 15.77 -18.01 22.02
C ASN A 216 16.35 -16.63 21.70
N THR A 217 16.89 -16.46 20.50
CA THR A 217 17.45 -15.19 20.03
C THR A 217 16.40 -14.10 19.97
N PHE A 218 16.71 -12.92 20.52
CA PHE A 218 15.84 -11.75 20.40
C PHE A 218 15.72 -11.32 18.94
N GLY A 219 14.49 -11.04 18.48
CA GLY A 219 14.25 -10.53 17.13
C GLY A 219 15.00 -9.22 16.87
N GLY A 220 15.07 -8.36 17.89
CA GLY A 220 15.84 -7.13 17.93
C GLY A 220 17.31 -7.31 17.61
N GLN A 221 17.92 -8.38 18.11
CA GLN A 221 19.33 -8.67 17.86
C GLN A 221 19.57 -9.13 16.42
N ILE A 222 18.68 -9.96 15.87
CA ILE A 222 18.74 -10.38 14.46
C ILE A 222 18.59 -9.17 13.54
N MET A 223 17.60 -8.32 13.81
CA MET A 223 17.39 -7.06 13.09
C MET A 223 18.63 -6.17 13.12
N ALA A 224 19.28 -6.03 14.28
CA ALA A 224 20.48 -5.22 14.41
C ALA A 224 21.61 -5.69 13.49
N TRP A 225 21.86 -7.00 13.45
CA TRP A 225 22.86 -7.56 12.55
C TRP A 225 22.47 -7.42 11.08
N MET A 226 21.20 -7.61 10.73
CA MET A 226 20.72 -7.41 9.36
C MET A 226 20.97 -5.98 8.88
N VAL A 227 20.66 -4.98 9.71
CA VAL A 227 20.91 -3.56 9.38
C VAL A 227 22.40 -3.30 9.14
N ASN A 228 23.28 -3.88 9.95
CA ASN A 228 24.73 -3.70 9.77
C ASN A 228 25.19 -4.23 8.41
N VAL A 229 24.79 -5.45 8.04
CA VAL A 229 25.17 -6.06 6.75
C VAL A 229 24.53 -5.29 5.58
N ALA A 230 23.28 -4.84 5.72
CA ALA A 230 22.60 -4.04 4.72
C ALA A 230 23.27 -2.68 4.48
N THR A 231 23.68 -2.01 5.56
CA THR A 231 24.36 -0.71 5.51
C THR A 231 25.69 -0.84 4.78
N ILE A 232 26.43 -1.94 4.99
CA ILE A 232 27.68 -2.21 4.26
C ILE A 232 27.39 -2.42 2.77
N ALA A 233 26.36 -3.19 2.42
CA ALA A 233 25.98 -3.42 1.03
C ALA A 233 25.59 -2.11 0.31
N ALA A 234 24.79 -1.27 0.95
CA ALA A 234 24.44 0.06 0.42
C ALA A 234 25.69 0.97 0.31
N SER A 235 26.58 0.94 1.29
CA SER A 235 27.82 1.74 1.29
C SER A 235 28.75 1.35 0.13
N ARG A 236 28.80 0.07 -0.25
CA ARG A 236 29.58 -0.40 -1.40
C ARG A 236 29.10 0.18 -2.73
N LEU A 237 27.81 0.47 -2.86
CA LEU A 237 27.25 1.10 -4.06
C LEU A 237 27.46 2.62 -4.07
N CYS A 238 27.11 3.30 -2.97
CA CYS A 238 27.13 4.75 -2.93
C CYS A 238 28.49 5.37 -2.55
N GLN A 239 29.45 4.55 -2.12
CA GLN A 239 30.78 4.98 -1.64
C GLN A 239 30.74 6.07 -0.55
N THR A 240 29.60 6.20 0.12
CA THR A 240 29.30 7.20 1.15
C THR A 240 28.50 6.51 2.26
N HIS A 241 27.97 7.27 3.22
CA HIS A 241 27.22 6.70 4.34
C HIS A 241 25.71 6.79 4.10
N PRO A 242 25.06 5.67 3.77
CA PRO A 242 23.63 5.62 3.58
C PRO A 242 22.91 5.70 4.93
N THR A 243 21.79 6.42 4.96
CA THR A 243 20.91 6.50 6.14
C THR A 243 19.71 5.60 5.92
N LEU A 244 19.43 4.71 6.87
CA LEU A 244 18.26 3.82 6.78
C LEU A 244 16.99 4.63 6.99
N ARG A 245 16.09 4.61 6.00
CA ARG A 245 14.85 5.38 6.02
C ARG A 245 13.64 4.52 6.34
N THR A 246 13.53 3.37 5.67
CA THR A 246 12.42 2.45 5.90
C THR A 246 12.88 1.01 5.96
N ILE A 247 12.13 0.21 6.71
CA ILE A 247 12.23 -1.26 6.73
C ILE A 247 10.85 -1.77 6.37
N ASP A 248 10.77 -2.61 5.34
CA ASP A 248 9.53 -3.25 4.93
C ASP A 248 9.08 -4.27 5.98
N MET A 249 7.77 -4.51 6.05
CA MET A 249 7.19 -5.55 6.87
C MET A 249 7.81 -6.92 6.56
N PHE A 250 8.12 -7.66 7.61
CA PHE A 250 8.64 -9.01 7.49
C PHE A 250 8.20 -9.91 8.64
N THR A 251 8.31 -11.21 8.42
CA THR A 251 7.96 -12.25 9.39
C THR A 251 9.17 -13.12 9.74
N PHE A 252 9.29 -13.48 11.02
CA PHE A 252 10.20 -14.53 11.47
C PHE A 252 9.55 -15.89 11.22
N ARG A 253 10.18 -16.70 10.37
CA ARG A 253 9.69 -18.01 9.93
C ARG A 253 10.03 -19.15 10.90
N GLY A 254 11.08 -18.97 11.69
CA GLY A 254 11.52 -20.00 12.62
C GLY A 254 12.35 -19.42 13.77
N PRO A 255 12.45 -20.16 14.89
CA PRO A 255 13.23 -19.75 16.05
C PRO A 255 14.73 -19.90 15.77
N SER A 256 15.54 -19.05 16.41
CA SER A 256 16.98 -19.21 16.53
C SER A 256 17.34 -19.38 18.01
N GLN A 257 18.34 -20.21 18.31
CA GLN A 257 18.76 -20.57 19.66
C GLN A 257 20.24 -20.29 19.91
N ILE A 258 20.66 -20.25 21.18
CA ILE A 258 22.08 -20.16 21.55
C ILE A 258 22.88 -21.24 20.82
N GLY A 259 24.03 -20.86 20.25
CA GLY A 259 24.91 -21.75 19.49
C GLY A 259 24.60 -21.81 17.99
N ASP A 260 23.47 -21.27 17.53
CA ASP A 260 23.23 -21.07 16.11
C ASP A 260 24.28 -20.14 15.51
N ARG A 261 24.72 -20.44 14.28
CA ARG A 261 25.43 -19.49 13.42
C ARG A 261 24.43 -18.87 12.46
N LEU A 262 24.28 -17.56 12.52
CA LEU A 262 23.42 -16.79 11.63
C LEU A 262 24.25 -16.29 10.44
N LEU A 263 24.01 -16.89 9.28
CA LEU A 263 24.53 -16.43 7.99
C LEU A 263 23.60 -15.35 7.44
N LEU A 264 24.13 -14.14 7.36
CA LEU A 264 23.43 -12.95 6.86
C LEU A 264 23.98 -12.63 5.48
N LYS A 265 23.11 -12.68 4.46
CA LYS A 265 23.45 -12.33 3.08
C LYS A 265 22.70 -11.08 2.70
N ALA A 266 23.40 -10.01 2.35
CA ALA A 266 22.79 -8.79 1.83
C ALA A 266 23.28 -8.48 0.42
N ILE A 267 22.41 -7.90 -0.39
CA ILE A 267 22.72 -7.42 -1.74
C ILE A 267 21.84 -6.21 -2.06
N VAL A 268 22.37 -5.25 -2.82
CA VAL A 268 21.54 -4.18 -3.35
C VAL A 268 20.67 -4.76 -4.45
N ASN A 269 19.36 -4.69 -4.26
CA ASN A 269 18.40 -5.15 -5.26
C ASN A 269 18.18 -4.09 -6.33
N ASN A 270 18.13 -2.81 -5.92
CA ASN A 270 17.86 -1.72 -6.83
C ASN A 270 18.40 -0.38 -6.30
N ALA A 271 18.67 0.53 -7.23
CA ALA A 271 19.04 1.90 -6.97
C ALA A 271 18.08 2.84 -7.71
N PHE A 272 17.31 3.59 -6.94
CA PHE A 272 16.45 4.67 -7.43
C PHE A 272 17.27 5.96 -7.59
N THR A 273 16.60 7.08 -7.84
CA THR A 273 17.25 8.39 -8.01
C THR A 273 18.08 8.80 -6.80
N ASP A 274 17.53 8.59 -5.61
CA ASP A 274 17.99 9.10 -4.30
C ASP A 274 17.97 8.03 -3.20
N SER A 275 17.45 6.83 -3.51
CA SER A 275 17.31 5.75 -2.54
C SER A 275 17.83 4.41 -3.07
N ILE A 276 18.30 3.56 -2.16
CA ILE A 276 18.81 2.22 -2.44
C ILE A 276 17.93 1.20 -1.72
N GLU A 277 17.43 0.19 -2.44
CA GLU A 277 16.80 -0.97 -1.81
C GLU A 277 17.85 -2.08 -1.61
N VAL A 278 17.99 -2.53 -0.37
CA VAL A 278 18.86 -3.65 -0.01
C VAL A 278 18.00 -4.79 0.52
N GLY A 279 18.16 -5.97 -0.09
CA GLY A 279 17.58 -7.21 0.41
C GLY A 279 18.56 -7.89 1.37
N VAL A 280 18.06 -8.38 2.50
CA VAL A 280 18.84 -9.17 3.46
C VAL A 280 18.12 -10.48 3.76
N ARG A 281 18.85 -11.58 3.72
CA ARG A 281 18.38 -12.92 4.09
C ARG A 281 19.20 -13.45 5.26
N ALA A 282 18.51 -13.90 6.31
CA ALA A 282 19.12 -14.51 7.48
C ALA A 282 18.84 -16.01 7.53
N GLU A 283 19.89 -16.82 7.60
CA GLU A 283 19.82 -18.28 7.71
C GLU A 283 20.53 -18.74 8.98
N ALA A 284 19.89 -19.59 9.78
CA ALA A 284 20.51 -20.22 10.94
C ALA A 284 20.96 -21.64 10.59
N TYR A 285 22.16 -22.02 11.03
CA TYR A 285 22.65 -23.39 10.94
C TYR A 285 23.47 -23.78 12.17
N GLN A 286 23.52 -25.08 12.44
CA GLN A 286 24.38 -25.70 13.44
C GLN A 286 25.21 -26.76 12.71
N ASP A 287 26.54 -26.63 12.72
CA ASP A 287 27.59 -27.45 12.08
C ASP A 287 27.22 -28.36 10.88
N LEU A 288 26.38 -29.41 11.05
CA LEU A 288 25.97 -30.37 9.99
C LEU A 288 24.49 -30.29 9.55
N GLY A 289 23.71 -29.31 10.02
CA GLY A 289 22.29 -29.15 9.68
C GLY A 289 22.04 -28.42 8.36
N THR A 290 20.83 -28.57 7.81
CA THR A 290 20.35 -27.74 6.70
C THR A 290 20.11 -26.31 7.17
N ASN A 291 20.45 -25.34 6.31
CA ASN A 291 20.21 -23.92 6.61
C ASN A 291 18.71 -23.66 6.81
N ARG A 292 18.34 -23.17 8.00
CA ARG A 292 16.97 -22.77 8.34
C ARG A 292 16.82 -21.29 8.00
N HIS A 293 15.92 -20.97 7.07
CA HIS A 293 15.60 -19.57 6.75
C HIS A 293 14.84 -18.94 7.92
N ILE A 294 15.47 -17.98 8.60
CA ILE A 294 14.88 -17.31 9.77
C ILE A 294 13.98 -16.17 9.33
N ASN A 295 14.51 -15.25 8.54
CA ASN A 295 13.73 -14.17 7.95
C ASN A 295 14.43 -13.58 6.72
N SER A 296 13.67 -12.84 5.92
CA SER A 296 14.19 -11.94 4.91
C SER A 296 13.56 -10.57 5.12
N ALA A 297 14.32 -9.51 4.94
CA ALA A 297 13.81 -8.14 5.04
C ALA A 297 14.36 -7.29 3.89
N PHE A 298 13.61 -6.26 3.54
CA PHE A 298 14.00 -5.26 2.56
C PHE A 298 14.12 -3.92 3.27
N MET A 299 15.19 -3.20 2.96
CA MET A 299 15.55 -1.97 3.65
C MET A 299 15.82 -0.89 2.62
N ILE A 300 15.21 0.28 2.80
CA ILE A 300 15.41 1.43 1.92
C ILE A 300 16.32 2.41 2.61
N PHE A 301 17.44 2.67 1.96
CA PHE A 301 18.41 3.65 2.37
C PHE A 301 18.29 4.91 1.53
N GLU A 302 18.44 6.06 2.15
CA GLU A 302 18.61 7.35 1.49
C GLU A 302 20.07 7.77 1.56
N VAL A 303 20.60 8.32 0.48
CA VAL A 303 21.98 8.81 0.44
C VAL A 303 21.96 10.32 0.38
N LEU A 304 22.44 10.95 1.45
CA LEU A 304 22.54 12.40 1.58
C LEU A 304 24.00 12.84 1.45
N ASP A 305 24.23 13.94 0.76
CA ASP A 305 25.51 14.64 0.73
C ASP A 305 25.84 15.30 2.09
N ASP A 306 27.04 15.86 2.22
CA ASP A 306 27.48 16.54 3.44
C ASP A 306 26.67 17.82 3.75
N HIS A 307 25.83 18.28 2.82
CA HIS A 307 24.91 19.39 2.97
C HIS A 307 23.46 18.93 3.24
N GLY A 308 23.21 17.63 3.39
CA GLY A 308 21.89 17.05 3.65
C GLY A 308 20.98 16.95 2.42
N LYS A 309 21.55 17.01 1.21
CA LYS A 309 20.82 16.92 -0.06
C LYS A 309 20.92 15.51 -0.66
N PRO A 310 19.86 14.97 -1.28
CA PRO A 310 19.93 13.64 -1.87
C PRO A 310 20.96 13.55 -3.01
N CYS A 311 21.80 12.52 -2.95
CA CYS A 311 22.81 12.21 -3.95
C CYS A 311 22.23 11.37 -5.08
N THR A 312 22.56 11.71 -6.34
CA THR A 312 22.23 10.86 -7.49
C THR A 312 23.09 9.60 -7.47
N LEU A 313 22.42 8.44 -7.50
CA LEU A 313 23.08 7.14 -7.39
C LEU A 313 23.43 6.54 -8.76
N PRO A 314 24.50 5.72 -8.85
CA PRO A 314 24.80 4.96 -10.06
C PRO A 314 23.69 3.93 -10.32
N ARG A 315 23.35 3.72 -11.59
CA ARG A 315 22.36 2.70 -11.96
C ARG A 315 22.93 1.30 -11.73
N LEU A 316 22.11 0.43 -11.15
CA LEU A 316 22.45 -0.98 -10.97
C LEU A 316 22.17 -1.75 -12.27
N GLN A 317 23.12 -2.58 -12.70
CA GLN A 317 22.85 -3.58 -13.74
C GLN A 317 22.32 -4.85 -13.08
N PRO A 318 21.08 -5.27 -13.36
CA PRO A 318 20.56 -6.56 -12.90
C PRO A 318 21.35 -7.69 -13.55
N GLU A 319 21.60 -8.76 -12.81
CA GLU A 319 22.24 -9.95 -13.37
C GLU A 319 21.26 -10.73 -14.26
N PRO A 320 21.77 -11.53 -15.21
CA PRO A 320 20.98 -12.61 -15.77
C PRO A 320 20.88 -13.74 -14.74
N LEU A 321 19.66 -14.26 -14.49
CA LEU A 321 19.37 -15.38 -13.59
C LEU A 321 20.43 -16.51 -13.64
N VAL A 322 21.36 -16.52 -12.68
CA VAL A 322 22.23 -17.67 -12.40
C VAL A 322 21.83 -18.28 -11.05
N SER A 323 21.04 -19.36 -11.16
CA SER A 323 20.88 -20.50 -10.25
C SER A 323 21.37 -20.36 -8.81
N TRP A 324 20.51 -19.85 -7.93
CA TRP A 324 20.40 -20.34 -6.55
C TRP A 324 19.11 -21.17 -6.43
N PRO A 325 19.16 -22.50 -6.29
CA PRO A 325 17.96 -23.28 -6.08
C PRO A 325 17.44 -22.97 -4.66
N ASN A 326 16.25 -22.36 -4.58
CA ASN A 326 15.50 -21.99 -3.36
C ASN A 326 15.66 -20.55 -2.79
N CYS A 327 15.82 -19.54 -3.65
CA CYS A 327 15.45 -18.16 -3.35
C CYS A 327 14.26 -17.74 -4.23
N PRO A 328 13.05 -17.50 -3.73
CA PRO A 328 12.02 -16.87 -4.55
C PRO A 328 12.40 -15.40 -4.79
N ASN A 329 12.79 -15.14 -6.04
CA ASN A 329 12.60 -13.88 -6.79
C ASN A 329 13.41 -12.66 -6.33
N HIS A 330 14.65 -12.58 -6.82
CA HIS A 330 15.59 -11.46 -6.62
C HIS A 330 15.53 -10.36 -7.69
N GLU A 331 14.75 -10.54 -8.74
CA GLU A 331 14.61 -9.55 -9.80
C GLU A 331 13.13 -9.29 -10.00
N LYS A 332 12.76 -8.01 -9.96
CA LYS A 332 11.40 -7.48 -10.21
C LYS A 332 10.50 -7.21 -9.00
N ARG A 333 11.05 -6.54 -7.98
CA ARG A 333 10.29 -5.46 -7.31
C ARG A 333 10.39 -4.16 -8.13
N ILE A 334 9.95 -4.22 -9.38
CA ILE A 334 9.87 -3.07 -10.28
C ILE A 334 8.65 -2.24 -9.87
N LYS A 335 8.90 -0.98 -9.48
CA LYS A 335 7.95 0.16 -9.47
C LYS A 335 6.89 0.34 -8.37
N TYR A 336 6.70 -0.52 -7.37
CA TYR A 336 5.53 -0.37 -6.46
C TYR A 336 5.81 0.05 -5.01
N ILE A 337 7.06 0.25 -4.62
CA ILE A 337 7.43 0.67 -3.26
C ILE A 337 7.18 2.18 -3.00
N ILE A 338 6.85 2.96 -4.04
CA ILE A 338 6.56 4.41 -3.92
C ILE A 338 5.10 4.73 -3.52
N SER A 339 4.20 3.76 -3.32
CA SER A 339 2.86 4.07 -2.80
C SER A 339 2.30 3.07 -1.79
N ARG A 340 2.96 2.91 -0.64
CA ARG A 340 2.31 2.44 0.60
C ARG A 340 2.69 3.30 1.80
N LYS A 341 2.44 4.60 1.70
CA LYS A 341 1.90 5.28 2.89
C LYS A 341 0.42 4.97 2.86
N GLN A 342 -0.06 4.06 3.71
CA GLN A 342 -1.49 3.93 3.93
C GLN A 342 -2.02 5.33 4.28
N CYS A 343 -2.90 5.87 3.44
CA CYS A 343 -3.76 6.94 3.88
C CYS A 343 -4.57 6.38 5.04
N GLU A 344 -4.52 7.04 6.20
CA GLU A 344 -5.44 6.89 7.33
C GLU A 344 -6.90 7.28 6.95
N VAL A 345 -7.21 7.34 5.65
CA VAL A 345 -8.48 7.81 5.11
C VAL A 345 -9.34 6.59 4.82
N PRO A 346 -10.57 6.50 5.35
CA PRO A 346 -11.48 5.40 5.04
C PRO A 346 -11.71 5.33 3.52
N LEU A 347 -11.38 4.17 2.94
CA LEU A 347 -11.50 3.87 1.51
C LEU A 347 -12.97 3.82 1.04
N SER A 348 -13.87 3.37 1.92
CA SER A 348 -15.32 3.40 1.75
C SER A 348 -16.00 4.17 2.88
N VAL A 349 -17.04 4.94 2.55
CA VAL A 349 -17.80 5.74 3.52
C VAL A 349 -19.13 5.06 3.80
N PRO A 350 -19.58 4.94 5.06
CA PRO A 350 -20.91 4.42 5.35
C PRO A 350 -21.99 5.25 4.67
N TRP A 351 -22.83 4.58 3.88
CA TRP A 351 -23.98 5.19 3.25
C TRP A 351 -25.00 5.57 4.32
N ASN A 352 -25.30 6.86 4.43
CA ASN A 352 -26.33 7.37 5.32
C ASN A 352 -27.26 8.31 4.54
N PRO A 353 -28.56 7.98 4.40
CA PRO A 353 -29.53 8.83 3.71
C PRO A 353 -29.58 10.27 4.23
N ARG A 354 -29.29 10.49 5.53
CA ARG A 354 -29.27 11.85 6.12
C ARG A 354 -28.14 12.73 5.59
N ASN A 355 -27.03 12.12 5.14
CA ASN A 355 -25.84 12.81 4.64
C ASN A 355 -25.69 12.67 3.11
N GLN A 356 -26.71 12.20 2.40
CA GLN A 356 -26.61 11.89 0.96
C GLN A 356 -26.12 13.08 0.13
N VAL A 357 -26.63 14.29 0.38
CA VAL A 357 -26.25 15.51 -0.34
C VAL A 357 -24.76 15.83 -0.15
N TYR A 358 -24.25 15.64 1.07
CA TYR A 358 -22.85 15.86 1.39
C TYR A 358 -21.95 14.81 0.74
N LEU A 359 -22.36 13.53 0.75
CA LEU A 359 -21.61 12.44 0.12
C LEU A 359 -21.49 12.65 -1.40
N SER A 360 -22.58 13.03 -2.05
CA SER A 360 -22.62 13.35 -3.47
C SER A 360 -21.77 14.58 -3.82
N TYR A 361 -21.88 15.65 -3.04
CA TYR A 361 -21.05 16.85 -3.21
C TYR A 361 -19.56 16.52 -3.05
N ASN A 362 -19.21 15.76 -2.00
CA ASN A 362 -17.84 15.36 -1.73
C ASN A 362 -17.28 14.51 -2.88
N ASN A 363 -18.07 13.54 -3.37
CA ASN A 363 -17.70 12.69 -4.50
C ASN A 363 -17.27 13.52 -5.73
N VAL A 364 -18.14 14.45 -6.16
CA VAL A 364 -17.85 15.36 -7.29
C VAL A 364 -16.66 16.28 -7.00
N SER A 365 -16.60 16.87 -5.81
CA SER A 365 -15.51 17.76 -5.40
C SER A 365 -14.17 17.04 -5.39
N THR A 366 -14.12 15.78 -4.94
CA THR A 366 -12.89 14.99 -4.92
C THR A 366 -12.37 14.69 -6.33
N LEU A 367 -13.26 14.35 -7.26
CA LEU A 367 -12.86 14.14 -8.66
C LEU A 367 -12.37 15.44 -9.32
N LYS A 368 -13.07 16.57 -9.11
CA LYS A 368 -12.61 17.88 -9.60
C LYS A 368 -11.26 18.29 -9.00
N THR A 369 -11.07 18.00 -7.71
CA THR A 369 -9.79 18.27 -7.02
C THR A 369 -8.67 17.41 -7.62
N LEU A 370 -8.90 16.12 -7.86
CA LEU A 370 -7.95 15.23 -8.52
C LEU A 370 -7.58 15.71 -9.93
N ALA A 371 -8.58 16.15 -10.70
CA ALA A 371 -8.37 16.67 -12.04
C ALA A 371 -7.58 17.98 -12.09
N SER A 372 -7.74 18.84 -11.09
CA SER A 372 -7.05 20.13 -11.00
C SER A 372 -5.55 20.06 -10.67
N ARG A 373 -5.03 18.86 -10.36
CA ARG A 373 -3.62 18.66 -9.99
C ARG A 373 -2.70 18.90 -11.19
N LYS A 374 -1.53 19.52 -10.94
CA LYS A 374 -0.63 20.01 -12.01
C LYS A 374 0.51 19.05 -12.40
N LYS A 375 0.72 17.94 -11.67
CA LYS A 375 1.89 17.05 -11.81
C LYS A 375 1.62 15.78 -12.62
N TRP A 376 0.61 15.78 -13.50
CA TRP A 376 0.34 14.64 -14.39
C TRP A 376 1.50 14.44 -15.38
N ARG A 377 2.06 13.24 -15.42
CA ARG A 377 3.13 12.85 -16.37
C ARG A 377 2.53 11.93 -17.42
N LEU A 378 2.78 12.20 -18.69
CA LEU A 378 2.39 11.29 -19.77
C LEU A 378 3.21 10.01 -19.64
N SER A 379 2.54 8.87 -19.43
CA SER A 379 3.16 7.56 -19.32
C SER A 379 3.26 6.88 -20.69
N SER A 380 2.19 6.94 -21.48
CA SER A 380 2.12 6.32 -22.80
C SER A 380 1.01 6.95 -23.66
N GLU A 381 1.17 6.90 -24.98
CA GLU A 381 0.18 7.37 -25.97
C GLU A 381 0.09 6.36 -27.11
N LYS A 382 -1.12 5.91 -27.43
CA LYS A 382 -1.40 4.96 -28.52
C LYS A 382 -2.83 5.12 -29.02
N ASP A 383 -3.04 5.05 -30.34
CA ASP A 383 -4.37 5.07 -30.99
C ASP A 383 -5.30 6.24 -30.57
N LYS A 384 -4.70 7.42 -30.37
CA LYS A 384 -5.33 8.67 -29.86
C LYS A 384 -5.86 8.58 -28.41
N VAL A 385 -5.41 7.58 -27.66
CA VAL A 385 -5.61 7.46 -26.22
C VAL A 385 -4.29 7.82 -25.52
N ARG A 386 -4.35 8.71 -24.53
CA ARG A 386 -3.19 9.18 -23.76
C ARG A 386 -3.35 8.77 -22.30
N LEU A 387 -2.41 8.00 -21.79
CA LEU A 387 -2.36 7.58 -20.39
C LEU A 387 -1.38 8.46 -19.63
N TYR A 388 -1.86 9.09 -18.56
CA TYR A 388 -1.08 9.89 -17.63
C TYR A 388 -1.05 9.22 -16.26
N SER A 389 0.10 9.30 -15.59
CA SER A 389 0.26 8.92 -14.19
C SER A 389 0.57 10.13 -13.32
N LEU A 390 0.10 10.08 -12.09
CA LEU A 390 0.39 11.05 -11.04
C LEU A 390 0.80 10.27 -9.80
N GLU A 391 2.08 10.37 -9.46
CA GLU A 391 2.66 9.80 -8.25
C GLU A 391 2.74 10.88 -7.18
N GLU A 392 1.93 10.73 -6.14
CA GLU A 392 2.04 11.52 -4.91
C GLU A 392 2.47 10.61 -3.76
N LYS A 393 3.10 11.19 -2.72
CA LYS A 393 3.83 10.53 -1.62
C LYS A 393 3.23 9.23 -1.04
N THR A 394 1.94 8.96 -1.25
CA THR A 394 1.17 7.86 -0.68
C THR A 394 0.26 7.13 -1.67
N MET A 395 0.13 7.61 -2.92
CA MET A 395 -1.03 7.31 -3.76
C MET A 395 -0.65 7.42 -5.25
N LEU A 396 -0.88 6.36 -6.02
CA LEU A 396 -0.78 6.38 -7.48
C LEU A 396 -2.15 6.74 -8.05
N SER A 397 -2.21 7.76 -8.89
CA SER A 397 -3.41 8.09 -9.67
C SER A 397 -3.09 8.03 -11.15
N PHE A 398 -4.10 7.70 -11.95
CA PHE A 398 -3.96 7.70 -13.39
C PHE A 398 -5.12 8.46 -14.06
N ARG A 399 -4.83 8.98 -15.25
CA ARG A 399 -5.81 9.64 -16.11
C ARG A 399 -5.66 9.10 -17.51
N VAL A 400 -6.78 8.77 -18.16
CA VAL A 400 -6.83 8.38 -19.56
C VAL A 400 -7.61 9.43 -20.33
N ASP A 401 -6.98 10.03 -21.33
CA ASP A 401 -7.60 11.03 -22.21
C ASP A 401 -7.83 10.43 -23.60
N THR A 402 -9.03 10.58 -24.15
CA THR A 402 -9.37 10.17 -25.52
C THR A 402 -10.30 11.19 -26.17
N GLU A 403 -10.07 11.50 -27.45
CA GLU A 403 -10.94 12.38 -28.24
C GLU A 403 -12.00 11.55 -28.98
N VAL A 404 -13.25 11.99 -28.90
CA VAL A 404 -14.42 11.31 -29.48
C VAL A 404 -15.18 12.28 -30.38
N ASP A 405 -15.63 11.79 -31.54
CA ASP A 405 -16.40 12.55 -32.53
C ASP A 405 -17.90 12.59 -32.17
N VAL A 406 -18.20 12.99 -30.93
CA VAL A 406 -19.55 13.08 -30.36
C VAL A 406 -19.62 14.32 -29.45
N PRO A 407 -20.71 15.10 -29.46
CA PRO A 407 -20.89 16.24 -28.56
C PRO A 407 -20.84 15.85 -27.08
N ALA A 408 -20.31 16.70 -26.19
CA ALA A 408 -20.13 16.33 -24.78
C ALA A 408 -21.44 15.99 -24.06
N HIS A 409 -22.55 16.64 -24.41
CA HIS A 409 -23.87 16.35 -23.81
C HIS A 409 -24.39 14.95 -24.16
N THR A 410 -24.14 14.49 -25.40
CA THR A 410 -24.51 13.14 -25.85
C THR A 410 -23.62 12.10 -25.20
N ALA A 411 -22.31 12.34 -25.17
CA ALA A 411 -21.35 11.48 -24.48
C ALA A 411 -21.66 11.37 -22.98
N PHE A 412 -22.02 12.47 -22.33
CA PHE A 412 -22.45 12.49 -20.93
C PHE A 412 -23.70 11.64 -20.70
N SER A 413 -24.71 11.75 -21.56
CA SER A 413 -25.97 11.00 -21.41
C SER A 413 -25.73 9.49 -21.53
N LEU A 414 -24.88 9.07 -22.47
CA LEU A 414 -24.54 7.66 -22.69
C LEU A 414 -23.66 7.09 -21.57
N LEU A 415 -22.64 7.83 -21.11
CA LEU A 415 -21.73 7.38 -20.05
C LEU A 415 -22.34 7.49 -18.64
N ALA A 416 -23.35 8.34 -18.45
CA ALA A 416 -24.08 8.45 -17.20
C ALA A 416 -24.86 7.17 -16.86
N GLU A 417 -25.26 6.38 -17.86
CA GLU A 417 -25.92 5.11 -17.64
C GLU A 417 -24.90 3.98 -17.44
N LEU A 418 -24.45 3.79 -16.20
CA LEU A 418 -23.45 2.76 -15.87
C LEU A 418 -23.92 1.33 -16.20
N CYS A 419 -25.22 1.08 -16.28
CA CYS A 419 -25.76 -0.21 -16.73
C CYS A 419 -25.37 -0.56 -18.18
N ASN A 420 -25.04 0.43 -19.00
CA ASN A 420 -24.57 0.21 -20.37
C ASN A 420 -23.04 -0.01 -20.43
N ARG A 421 -22.32 0.24 -19.34
CA ARG A 421 -20.85 0.08 -19.28
C ARG A 421 -20.34 -1.32 -19.64
N PRO A 422 -20.99 -2.43 -19.25
CA PRO A 422 -20.62 -3.78 -19.66
C PRO A 422 -20.58 -4.00 -21.19
N SER A 423 -21.26 -3.17 -21.99
CA SER A 423 -21.27 -3.35 -23.45
C SER A 423 -19.94 -2.97 -24.11
N TRP A 424 -19.08 -2.21 -23.42
CA TRP A 424 -17.80 -1.72 -23.97
C TRP A 424 -16.62 -1.85 -22.99
N ASP A 425 -16.86 -1.98 -21.68
CA ASP A 425 -15.84 -2.18 -20.65
C ASP A 425 -15.81 -3.65 -20.23
N THR A 426 -14.82 -4.41 -20.72
CA THR A 426 -14.69 -5.86 -20.48
C THR A 426 -14.45 -6.22 -19.02
N TYR A 427 -14.05 -5.27 -18.17
CA TYR A 427 -13.91 -5.48 -16.73
C TYR A 427 -15.26 -5.45 -16.00
N TYR A 428 -16.29 -4.82 -16.58
CA TYR A 428 -17.62 -4.75 -15.99
C TYR A 428 -18.44 -5.95 -16.49
N GLN A 429 -18.52 -7.02 -15.70
CA GLN A 429 -19.35 -8.19 -16.04
C GLN A 429 -20.83 -7.93 -15.80
N LYS A 430 -21.15 -7.24 -14.69
CA LYS A 430 -22.51 -6.91 -14.31
C LYS A 430 -22.56 -5.53 -13.66
N CYS A 431 -23.60 -4.75 -13.95
CA CYS A 431 -23.85 -3.47 -13.30
C CYS A 431 -25.36 -3.28 -13.08
N ASP A 432 -25.79 -3.51 -11.84
CA ASP A 432 -27.20 -3.41 -11.43
C ASP A 432 -27.44 -2.13 -10.64
N LEU A 433 -28.53 -1.42 -10.95
CA LEU A 433 -28.97 -0.27 -10.15
C LEU A 433 -29.59 -0.77 -8.85
N ILE A 434 -29.02 -0.37 -7.71
CA ILE A 434 -29.56 -0.68 -6.38
C ILE A 434 -30.66 0.31 -6.03
N HIS A 435 -30.33 1.61 -6.10
CA HIS A 435 -31.21 2.67 -5.63
C HIS A 435 -30.89 3.99 -6.33
N GLN A 436 -31.92 4.68 -6.80
CA GLN A 436 -31.82 6.05 -7.26
C GLN A 436 -31.96 6.99 -6.06
N VAL A 437 -30.89 7.72 -5.72
CA VAL A 437 -30.85 8.61 -4.55
C VAL A 437 -31.59 9.91 -4.86
N ASP A 438 -31.30 10.50 -6.01
CA ASP A 438 -31.99 11.66 -6.58
C ASP A 438 -31.92 11.62 -8.13
N ASP A 439 -32.20 12.72 -8.82
CA ASP A 439 -32.18 12.78 -10.29
C ASP A 439 -30.77 12.64 -10.89
N ASP A 440 -29.74 12.93 -10.11
CA ASP A 440 -28.34 13.02 -10.53
C ASP A 440 -27.42 12.01 -9.81
N ASP A 441 -27.89 11.37 -8.74
CA ASP A 441 -27.13 10.48 -7.86
C ASP A 441 -27.75 9.08 -7.75
N PHE A 442 -26.91 8.06 -7.98
CA PHE A 442 -27.36 6.68 -8.15
C PHE A 442 -26.40 5.71 -7.43
N LEU A 443 -26.94 4.64 -6.86
CA LEU A 443 -26.17 3.56 -6.25
C LEU A 443 -26.21 2.31 -7.13
N TYR A 444 -25.03 1.78 -7.46
CA TYR A 444 -24.87 0.62 -8.32
C TYR A 444 -24.14 -0.50 -7.60
N HIS A 445 -24.53 -1.73 -7.90
CA HIS A 445 -23.77 -2.94 -7.62
C HIS A 445 -23.05 -3.35 -8.90
N VAL A 446 -21.72 -3.38 -8.84
CA VAL A 446 -20.87 -3.72 -9.97
C VAL A 446 -20.13 -5.00 -9.66
N VAL A 447 -20.13 -5.94 -10.60
CA VAL A 447 -19.36 -7.19 -10.52
C VAL A 447 -18.29 -7.18 -11.60
N THR A 448 -17.06 -7.48 -11.19
CA THR A 448 -15.89 -7.58 -12.07
C THR A 448 -15.25 -8.97 -11.91
N PRO A 449 -14.51 -9.47 -12.91
CA PRO A 449 -13.78 -10.74 -12.77
C PRO A 449 -12.69 -10.57 -11.71
N SER A 450 -12.58 -11.49 -10.75
CA SER A 450 -11.44 -11.49 -9.82
C SER A 450 -10.14 -11.78 -10.57
N VAL A 451 -9.07 -11.10 -10.18
CA VAL A 451 -7.71 -11.40 -10.67
C VAL A 451 -7.15 -12.70 -10.06
N HIS A 452 -7.84 -13.31 -9.08
CA HIS A 452 -7.40 -14.54 -8.43
C HIS A 452 -8.10 -15.80 -8.99
N PRO A 453 -7.41 -16.72 -9.68
CA PRO A 453 -7.79 -18.13 -9.69
C PRO A 453 -7.47 -18.72 -8.32
N SER A 454 -8.48 -19.27 -7.66
CA SER A 454 -8.41 -19.91 -6.34
C SER A 454 -7.24 -20.90 -6.22
N SER A 455 -6.30 -20.62 -5.30
CA SER A 455 -5.39 -21.62 -4.75
C SER A 455 -5.43 -21.58 -3.22
N LEU A 456 -6.61 -21.90 -2.67
CA LEU A 456 -6.75 -22.32 -1.28
C LEU A 456 -7.53 -23.63 -1.25
N GLY A 457 -6.83 -24.71 -0.94
CA GLY A 457 -7.41 -25.96 -0.49
C GLY A 457 -8.04 -25.77 0.89
N PHE A 458 -9.28 -25.31 0.93
CA PHE A 458 -10.22 -25.63 1.98
C PHE A 458 -11.52 -26.08 1.31
N LEU A 459 -11.89 -27.33 1.55
CA LEU A 459 -13.12 -27.96 1.10
C LEU A 459 -14.31 -27.14 1.60
N SER A 460 -14.89 -26.35 0.70
CA SER A 460 -16.28 -25.89 0.78
C SER A 460 -16.96 -26.38 -0.48
N LEU A 461 -18.13 -27.00 -0.33
CA LEU A 461 -18.95 -27.53 -1.41
C LEU A 461 -19.43 -26.41 -2.34
N ALA A 462 -18.59 -25.93 -3.26
CA ALA A 462 -19.03 -25.15 -4.41
C ALA A 462 -18.83 -26.02 -5.66
N LYS A 463 -19.96 -26.35 -6.29
CA LYS A 463 -20.02 -27.13 -7.53
C LYS A 463 -19.24 -26.41 -8.64
N SER A 464 -18.35 -27.15 -9.31
CA SER A 464 -17.93 -26.96 -10.70
C SER A 464 -17.95 -25.54 -11.29
N GLY A 465 -16.78 -24.91 -11.39
CA GLY A 465 -16.43 -24.06 -12.55
C GLY A 465 -16.65 -22.55 -12.48
N GLU A 466 -17.12 -21.97 -11.37
CA GLU A 466 -17.25 -20.51 -11.25
C GLU A 466 -16.00 -19.89 -10.60
N GLY A 467 -15.34 -18.98 -11.32
CA GLY A 467 -14.24 -18.19 -10.77
C GLY A 467 -14.75 -17.29 -9.63
N ILE A 468 -13.88 -16.99 -8.66
CA ILE A 468 -14.20 -15.99 -7.63
C ILE A 468 -14.44 -14.66 -8.36
N HIS A 469 -15.48 -13.91 -8.00
CA HIS A 469 -15.75 -12.59 -8.59
C HIS A 469 -15.38 -11.48 -7.60
N GLN A 470 -15.18 -10.25 -8.07
CA GLN A 470 -15.07 -9.07 -7.20
C GLN A 470 -16.34 -8.23 -7.34
N ASP A 471 -16.83 -7.69 -6.23
CA ASP A 471 -18.02 -6.82 -6.25
C ASP A 471 -17.74 -5.45 -5.62
N PHE A 472 -18.42 -4.42 -6.14
CA PHE A 472 -18.31 -3.04 -5.70
C PHE A 472 -19.69 -2.44 -5.50
N ILE A 473 -19.82 -1.61 -4.48
CA ILE A 473 -21.02 -0.79 -4.26
C ILE A 473 -20.62 0.66 -4.49
N LEU A 474 -21.04 1.21 -5.62
CA LEU A 474 -20.59 2.51 -6.11
C LEU A 474 -21.70 3.56 -6.03
N LEU A 475 -21.39 4.71 -5.43
CA LEU A 475 -22.14 5.95 -5.57
C LEU A 475 -21.66 6.68 -6.83
N ALA A 476 -22.59 6.86 -7.78
CA ALA A 476 -22.38 7.59 -9.01
C ALA A 476 -23.10 8.94 -8.95
N SER A 477 -22.32 10.03 -8.96
CA SER A 477 -22.79 11.42 -8.87
C SER A 477 -22.56 12.14 -10.19
N LYS A 478 -23.63 12.52 -10.87
CA LYS A 478 -23.62 13.11 -12.22
C LYS A 478 -23.86 14.61 -12.11
N ARG A 479 -23.09 15.44 -12.79
CA ARG A 479 -23.30 16.91 -12.78
C ARG A 479 -23.08 17.49 -14.17
N ARG A 480 -24.04 18.32 -14.59
CA ARG A 480 -23.96 19.14 -15.80
C ARG A 480 -23.13 20.40 -15.54
N PRO A 481 -22.55 21.03 -16.58
CA PRO A 481 -21.79 22.26 -16.43
C PRO A 481 -22.67 23.42 -15.92
N CYS A 482 -22.11 24.27 -15.05
CA CYS A 482 -22.82 25.42 -14.47
C CYS A 482 -22.70 26.68 -15.35
N GLY A 483 -21.66 26.78 -16.18
CA GLY A 483 -21.46 27.87 -17.14
C GLY A 483 -20.71 27.46 -18.41
N SER A 484 -20.57 28.39 -19.35
CA SER A 484 -19.83 28.17 -20.60
C SER A 484 -18.35 27.92 -20.32
N GLY A 485 -17.85 26.71 -20.61
CA GLY A 485 -16.47 26.30 -20.37
C GLY A 485 -16.30 25.31 -19.20
N ASP A 486 -17.35 25.07 -18.42
CA ASP A 486 -17.35 23.99 -17.42
C ASP A 486 -17.48 22.61 -18.07
N SER A 487 -16.97 21.60 -17.40
CA SER A 487 -17.01 20.20 -17.85
C SER A 487 -18.21 19.46 -17.28
N TYR A 488 -18.72 18.47 -18.01
CA TYR A 488 -19.62 17.46 -17.44
C TYR A 488 -18.82 16.53 -16.55
N VAL A 489 -19.40 16.11 -15.42
CA VAL A 489 -18.72 15.30 -14.42
C VAL A 489 -19.56 14.08 -14.05
N ILE A 490 -18.94 12.91 -14.06
CA ILE A 490 -19.52 11.64 -13.55
C ILE A 490 -18.53 11.11 -12.51
N ALA A 491 -18.82 11.30 -11.22
CA ALA A 491 -17.95 10.87 -10.13
C ALA A 491 -18.41 9.54 -9.52
N LEU A 492 -17.46 8.65 -9.25
CA LEU A 492 -17.66 7.29 -8.74
C LEU A 492 -16.84 7.10 -7.47
N ARG A 493 -17.48 6.53 -6.44
CA ARG A 493 -16.84 6.22 -5.14
C ARG A 493 -17.52 5.03 -4.48
N SER A 494 -16.76 4.22 -3.75
CA SER A 494 -17.31 3.13 -2.96
C SER A 494 -18.00 3.59 -1.67
N VAL A 495 -19.17 3.01 -1.38
CA VAL A 495 -19.92 3.25 -0.14
C VAL A 495 -20.31 1.94 0.55
N LEU A 496 -20.41 1.95 1.87
CA LEU A 496 -20.85 0.78 2.66
C LEU A 496 -22.36 0.83 2.87
N LEU A 497 -23.07 -0.17 2.35
CA LEU A 497 -24.51 -0.35 2.52
C LEU A 497 -24.77 -1.60 3.38
N THR A 498 -25.40 -1.41 4.54
CA THR A 498 -25.75 -2.53 5.44
C THR A 498 -26.75 -3.51 4.83
N SER A 499 -27.54 -3.06 3.84
CA SER A 499 -28.47 -3.90 3.07
C SER A 499 -27.80 -4.79 2.03
N HIS A 500 -26.51 -4.54 1.70
CA HIS A 500 -25.76 -5.27 0.68
C HIS A 500 -24.39 -5.72 1.25
N PRO A 501 -24.40 -6.68 2.21
CA PRO A 501 -23.17 -7.26 2.74
C PRO A 501 -22.36 -7.97 1.64
N PRO A 502 -21.09 -8.33 1.88
CA PRO A 502 -20.29 -9.09 0.93
C PRO A 502 -21.02 -10.38 0.53
N THR A 503 -21.20 -10.59 -0.78
CA THR A 503 -21.93 -11.75 -1.31
C THR A 503 -21.06 -13.00 -1.19
N GLU A 504 -21.62 -14.15 -0.80
CA GLU A 504 -20.87 -15.42 -0.77
C GLU A 504 -20.29 -15.72 -2.16
N GLY A 505 -18.96 -15.89 -2.25
CA GLY A 505 -18.24 -16.11 -3.52
C GLY A 505 -17.69 -14.86 -4.21
N CYS A 506 -18.00 -13.65 -3.71
CA CYS A 506 -17.44 -12.38 -4.20
C CYS A 506 -16.57 -11.69 -3.15
N ASN A 507 -15.41 -11.17 -3.55
CA ASN A 507 -14.60 -10.28 -2.70
C ASN A 507 -15.05 -8.82 -2.89
N ARG A 508 -15.46 -8.16 -1.81
CA ARG A 508 -15.86 -6.73 -1.83
C ARG A 508 -14.64 -5.85 -2.03
N GLY A 509 -14.57 -5.17 -3.17
CA GLY A 509 -13.54 -4.19 -3.50
C GLY A 509 -13.97 -2.76 -3.18
N GLU A 510 -12.99 -1.85 -3.10
CA GLU A 510 -13.21 -0.44 -2.79
C GLU A 510 -12.50 0.48 -3.79
N VAL A 511 -13.15 1.59 -4.13
CA VAL A 511 -12.65 2.62 -5.04
C VAL A 511 -12.81 3.98 -4.36
N LEU A 512 -11.69 4.64 -4.08
CA LEU A 512 -11.70 5.89 -3.31
C LEU A 512 -12.22 7.07 -4.13
N CYS A 513 -11.78 7.20 -5.39
CA CYS A 513 -12.25 8.22 -6.32
C CYS A 513 -11.98 7.78 -7.76
N ALA A 514 -13.02 7.68 -8.58
CA ALA A 514 -12.91 7.45 -10.01
C ALA A 514 -13.97 8.25 -10.76
N GLY A 515 -13.88 8.36 -12.08
CA GLY A 515 -14.93 9.00 -12.85
C GLY A 515 -14.49 9.63 -14.15
N PHE A 516 -15.46 10.21 -14.85
CA PHE A 516 -15.27 10.88 -16.13
C PHE A 516 -15.45 12.39 -15.99
N ILE A 517 -14.59 13.13 -16.70
CA ILE A 517 -14.76 14.54 -16.98
C ILE A 517 -14.82 14.68 -18.50
N ILE A 518 -15.88 15.30 -19.00
CA ILE A 518 -16.15 15.44 -20.43
C ILE A 518 -16.18 16.91 -20.78
N GLN A 519 -15.38 17.30 -21.77
CA GLN A 519 -15.23 18.67 -22.22
C GLN A 519 -15.56 18.79 -23.70
N ASP A 520 -16.30 19.84 -24.07
CA ASP A 520 -16.49 20.17 -25.48
C ASP A 520 -15.18 20.71 -26.07
N THR A 521 -14.80 20.17 -27.22
CA THR A 521 -13.66 20.66 -28.01
C THR A 521 -14.14 21.32 -29.31
N LYS A 522 -13.22 21.83 -30.12
CA LYS A 522 -13.56 22.47 -31.40
C LYS A 522 -14.13 21.41 -32.36
N ASN A 523 -15.11 21.79 -33.19
CA ASN A 523 -15.74 20.96 -34.23
C ASN A 523 -16.72 19.87 -33.73
N ASN A 524 -17.53 20.13 -32.69
CA ASN A 524 -18.56 19.19 -32.21
C ASN A 524 -18.00 17.85 -31.67
N MET A 525 -16.70 17.83 -31.39
CA MET A 525 -16.00 16.73 -30.74
C MET A 525 -15.97 16.96 -29.22
N SER A 526 -15.70 15.90 -28.46
CA SER A 526 -15.49 15.98 -27.02
C SER A 526 -14.19 15.29 -26.61
N LEU A 527 -13.57 15.85 -25.57
CA LEU A 527 -12.46 15.23 -24.87
C LEU A 527 -13.02 14.48 -23.67
N LEU A 528 -12.80 13.16 -23.66
CA LEU A 528 -13.16 12.29 -22.56
C LEU A 528 -11.92 12.03 -21.70
N SER A 529 -11.96 12.46 -20.45
CA SER A 529 -10.91 12.21 -19.46
C SER A 529 -11.44 11.33 -18.34
N TYR A 530 -10.95 10.08 -18.26
CA TYR A 530 -11.22 9.20 -17.13
C TYR A 530 -10.13 9.33 -16.09
N TYR A 531 -10.52 9.51 -14.83
CA TYR A 531 -9.63 9.61 -13.69
C TYR A 531 -9.89 8.48 -12.73
N ASN A 532 -8.83 7.99 -12.10
CA ASN A 532 -8.95 7.01 -11.03
C ASN A 532 -7.77 7.14 -10.06
N GLN A 533 -8.10 7.23 -8.77
CA GLN A 533 -7.14 7.04 -7.69
C GLN A 533 -7.01 5.54 -7.45
N ALA A 534 -5.85 4.97 -7.79
CA ALA A 534 -5.65 3.53 -7.80
C ALA A 534 -5.82 2.98 -6.37
N SER A 535 -6.86 2.19 -6.17
CA SER A 535 -7.01 1.34 -5.00
C SER A 535 -6.20 0.05 -5.17
N PRO A 536 -5.80 -0.62 -4.07
CA PRO A 536 -5.08 -1.89 -4.14
C PRO A 536 -5.73 -2.96 -5.03
N GLU A 537 -7.06 -2.92 -5.16
CA GLU A 537 -7.87 -3.84 -5.94
C GLU A 537 -7.85 -3.52 -7.44
N VAL A 538 -7.79 -2.23 -7.81
CA VAL A 538 -7.78 -1.77 -9.21
C VAL A 538 -6.35 -1.73 -9.77
N LEU A 539 -5.35 -1.61 -8.90
CA LEU A 539 -3.94 -1.46 -9.26
C LEU A 539 -3.38 -2.62 -10.10
N PRO A 540 -3.69 -3.91 -9.83
CA PRO A 540 -3.24 -5.02 -10.69
C PRO A 540 -3.65 -4.86 -12.15
N TYR A 541 -4.88 -4.39 -12.41
CA TYR A 541 -5.41 -4.25 -13.77
C TYR A 541 -4.67 -3.20 -14.57
N ILE A 542 -4.27 -2.09 -13.95
CA ILE A 542 -3.64 -0.98 -14.66
C ILE A 542 -2.12 -0.93 -14.54
N SER A 543 -1.56 -1.67 -13.58
CA SER A 543 -0.12 -1.67 -13.32
C SER A 543 0.71 -1.99 -14.57
N SER A 544 0.19 -2.92 -15.37
CA SER A 544 0.77 -3.36 -16.64
C SER A 544 0.64 -2.29 -17.72
N ASP A 545 -0.50 -1.62 -17.86
CA ASP A 545 -0.70 -0.55 -18.85
C ASP A 545 0.11 0.72 -18.53
N ILE A 546 0.24 1.12 -17.26
CA ILE A 546 1.13 2.24 -16.84
C ILE A 546 2.61 1.90 -17.07
N ALA A 547 2.97 0.64 -16.93
CA ALA A 547 4.31 0.16 -17.25
C ALA A 547 4.55 -0.02 -18.76
N GLY A 548 3.52 0.12 -19.61
CA GLY A 548 3.61 -0.10 -21.06
C GLY A 548 3.66 -1.57 -21.48
N LEU A 549 3.30 -2.49 -20.58
CA LEU A 549 3.36 -3.94 -20.75
C LEU A 549 2.04 -4.56 -21.25
N SER A 550 0.95 -3.82 -21.16
CA SER A 550 -0.40 -4.22 -21.58
C SER A 550 -1.01 -3.14 -22.47
N THR A 551 -1.97 -3.55 -23.30
CA THR A 551 -2.81 -2.65 -24.10
C THR A 551 -4.29 -2.77 -23.72
N SER A 552 -4.58 -3.31 -22.55
CA SER A 552 -5.94 -3.61 -22.11
C SER A 552 -6.79 -2.35 -21.97
N PHE A 553 -6.23 -1.30 -21.35
CA PHE A 553 -6.91 -0.01 -21.20
C PHE A 553 -7.07 0.69 -22.55
N TYR A 554 -6.09 0.57 -23.44
CA TYR A 554 -6.18 1.12 -24.79
C TYR A 554 -7.34 0.52 -25.57
N ASN A 555 -7.50 -0.81 -25.50
CA ASN A 555 -8.58 -1.51 -26.16
C ASN A 555 -9.94 -1.09 -25.59
N ILE A 556 -10.06 -0.98 -24.25
CA ILE A 556 -11.31 -0.54 -23.60
C ILE A 556 -11.72 0.86 -24.03
N PHE A 557 -10.78 1.81 -24.02
CA PHE A 557 -11.09 3.19 -24.43
C PHE A 557 -11.31 3.33 -25.94
N SER A 558 -10.75 2.43 -26.76
CA SER A 558 -11.12 2.33 -28.17
C SER A 558 -12.54 1.80 -28.34
N SER A 559 -12.92 0.73 -27.63
CA SER A 559 -14.28 0.20 -27.61
C SER A 559 -15.30 1.21 -27.06
N CYS A 560 -14.93 2.00 -26.05
CA CYS A 560 -15.74 3.10 -25.55
C CYS A 560 -15.99 4.15 -26.64
N ARG A 561 -14.94 4.51 -27.42
CA ARG A 561 -15.06 5.48 -28.51
C ARG A 561 -15.98 4.97 -29.61
N GLU A 562 -15.82 3.70 -30.01
CA GLU A 562 -16.69 3.04 -30.99
C GLU A 562 -18.15 3.01 -30.51
N TYR A 563 -18.40 2.58 -29.27
CA TYR A 563 -19.73 2.58 -28.65
C TYR A 563 -20.39 3.96 -28.68
N LEU A 564 -19.67 5.01 -28.30
CA LEU A 564 -20.20 6.37 -28.32
C LEU A 564 -20.55 6.83 -29.73
N THR A 565 -19.71 6.53 -30.72
CA THR A 565 -20.00 6.89 -32.12
C THR A 565 -21.20 6.13 -32.69
N GLU A 566 -21.33 4.84 -32.40
CA GLU A 566 -22.45 4.02 -32.88
C GLU A 566 -23.78 4.48 -32.27
N GLN A 567 -23.82 4.70 -30.95
CA GLN A 567 -25.03 5.12 -30.26
C GLN A 567 -25.43 6.56 -30.58
N ALA A 568 -24.44 7.45 -30.84
CA ALA A 568 -24.72 8.80 -31.30
C ALA A 568 -25.46 8.79 -32.66
N VAL A 569 -25.03 7.95 -33.61
CA VAL A 569 -25.70 7.79 -34.91
C VAL A 569 -27.12 7.23 -34.74
N VAL A 570 -27.33 6.25 -33.86
CA VAL A 570 -28.67 5.71 -33.57
C VAL A 570 -29.59 6.78 -32.97
N SER A 571 -29.08 7.64 -32.08
CA SER A 571 -29.84 8.72 -31.46
C SER A 571 -30.23 9.85 -32.44
N GLU A 572 -29.36 10.17 -33.42
CA GLU A 572 -29.62 11.20 -34.45
C GLU A 572 -30.58 10.71 -35.56
N PHE A 573 -30.53 9.42 -35.91
CA PHE A 573 -31.35 8.85 -37.00
C PHE A 573 -32.62 8.11 -36.53
N GLY A 574 -32.71 7.72 -35.26
CA GLY A 574 -33.87 7.08 -34.64
C GLY A 574 -35.21 7.82 -34.84
N PRO A 575 -35.28 9.16 -34.64
CA PRO A 575 -36.54 9.89 -34.86
C PRO A 575 -36.85 10.16 -36.35
N LYS A 576 -35.88 10.01 -37.27
CA LYS A 576 -36.10 10.21 -38.72
C LYS A 576 -36.62 8.94 -39.42
N LEU A 577 -36.17 7.76 -39.01
CA LEU A 577 -36.67 6.47 -39.53
C LEU A 577 -38.09 6.13 -39.03
N CYS A 578 -38.48 6.60 -37.84
CA CYS A 578 -39.86 6.45 -37.36
C CYS A 578 -40.85 7.37 -38.12
N LYS A 579 -40.44 8.56 -38.56
CA LYS A 579 -41.33 9.47 -39.33
C LYS A 579 -41.54 9.05 -40.78
N GLN A 580 -40.56 8.43 -41.44
CA GLN A 580 -40.74 7.90 -42.81
C GLN A 580 -41.58 6.60 -42.86
N ARG A 581 -41.57 5.77 -41.81
CA ARG A 581 -42.46 4.60 -41.73
C ARG A 581 -43.93 4.95 -41.45
N ILE A 582 -44.20 6.06 -40.77
CA ILE A 582 -45.58 6.49 -40.49
C ILE A 582 -46.24 7.09 -41.74
N HIS A 583 -45.49 7.76 -42.62
CA HIS A 583 -46.06 8.35 -43.86
C HIS A 583 -46.40 7.30 -44.94
N PHE A 584 -45.71 6.15 -44.97
CA PHE A 584 -46.06 5.05 -45.89
C PHE A 584 -47.21 4.16 -45.41
N CYS A 585 -47.59 4.22 -44.13
CA CYS A 585 -48.74 3.47 -43.60
C CYS A 585 -50.08 4.24 -43.68
N THR A 586 -50.08 5.56 -43.92
CA THR A 586 -51.32 6.36 -44.01
C THR A 586 -51.87 6.57 -45.42
N ILE A 587 -51.13 6.22 -46.49
CA ILE A 587 -51.59 6.36 -47.88
C ILE A 587 -52.17 5.04 -48.45
N ARG A 588 -52.25 3.97 -47.64
CA ARG A 588 -52.87 2.67 -48.03
C ARG A 588 -54.17 2.32 -47.29
N LYS A 589 -54.79 3.29 -46.63
CA LYS A 589 -56.20 3.21 -46.19
C LYS A 589 -56.87 4.55 -46.49
N GLY A 590 -57.34 4.68 -47.72
CA GLY A 590 -58.20 5.73 -48.25
C GLY A 590 -58.80 5.21 -49.54
#